data_AF-A0A350CQB0-F1
#
_entry.id   AF-A0A350CQB0-F1
#
_cell.length_a   1.000
_cell.length_b   1.000
_cell.length_c   1.000
_cell.angle_alpha   90.00
_cell.angle_beta   90.00
_cell.angle_gamma   90.00
#
_symmetry.space_group_name_H-M   'P 1'
#
loop_
_entity.id
_entity.type
_entity.pdbx_description
1 polymer ?
#
loop_
_entity_poly.entity_id
_entity_poly.type
_entity_poly.pdbx_seq_one_letter_code
_entity_poly.pdbx_strand_id
1 'polypeptide(L)'
;MSDDVIVLGRGAPAPAQKKEAEVPLSVNLAADLGDDFHLRGLGIDAYLAGSVRLRMVGTGDPRVNGTIRVASGTYAAYGQKLTIDRGVLTFNGRYDNPSLDVLAVRKQPEGTQLSETNVEAGVQVRGTAQSPQARLVSTPTVPDSEKLSWLVLGHGMEGTSGNEKDVLSAAAGALLGGKGGTGGITTKLANSLGVDELGLAQNRNGDAEGLANTVVTVGKRISSRAYLSFEQGATTASSLVRLRYKLNPRWTLQFQTGTNTALDVLYAWAFD
;
A
#
# COMPACT_ATOMS: atom_id res chain seq x y z
N MET A 1 66.60 -12.90 69.72
CA MET A 1 65.36 -12.13 69.96
C MET A 1 64.64 -12.12 68.63
N SER A 2 63.57 -12.90 68.57
CA SER A 2 62.87 -13.34 67.38
C SER A 2 61.96 -12.23 66.86
N ASP A 3 62.05 -11.88 65.58
CA ASP A 3 60.98 -11.15 64.90
C ASP A 3 60.02 -12.18 64.30
N ASP A 4 58.85 -12.25 64.91
CA ASP A 4 57.71 -13.03 64.47
C ASP A 4 57.09 -12.31 63.27
N VAL A 5 57.32 -12.83 62.07
CA VAL A 5 56.70 -12.32 60.85
C VAL A 5 55.43 -13.11 60.58
N ILE A 6 54.30 -12.55 61.03
CA ILE A 6 52.97 -13.09 60.74
C ILE A 6 52.60 -12.72 59.29
N VAL A 7 52.71 -13.69 58.39
CA VAL A 7 52.13 -13.60 57.05
C VAL A 7 50.61 -13.74 57.20
N LEU A 8 49.90 -12.61 57.23
CA LEU A 8 48.45 -12.58 57.10
C LEU A 8 48.07 -13.14 55.73
N GLY A 9 47.54 -14.36 55.76
CA GLY A 9 47.13 -15.12 54.59
C GLY A 9 46.27 -14.30 53.65
N ARG A 10 46.68 -14.33 52.37
CA ARG A 10 45.89 -14.21 51.15
C ARG A 10 44.39 -14.06 51.46
N GLY A 11 43.88 -12.82 51.33
CA GLY A 11 42.48 -12.49 51.59
C GLY A 11 41.56 -13.53 50.98
N ALA A 12 40.67 -14.08 51.81
CA ALA A 12 39.67 -15.04 51.41
C ALA A 12 38.96 -14.53 50.13
N PRO A 13 38.68 -15.40 49.14
CA PRO A 13 37.86 -15.00 48.01
C PRO A 13 36.57 -14.40 48.57
N ALA A 14 36.23 -13.19 48.12
CA ALA A 14 35.03 -12.50 48.53
C ALA A 14 33.85 -13.49 48.49
N PRO A 15 33.02 -13.56 49.54
CA PRO A 15 31.89 -14.47 49.54
C PRO A 15 31.10 -14.21 48.26
N ALA A 16 30.96 -15.25 47.43
CA ALA A 16 30.17 -15.18 46.21
C ALA A 16 28.83 -14.55 46.60
N GLN A 17 28.54 -13.36 46.05
CA GLN A 17 27.25 -12.71 46.21
C GLN A 17 26.21 -13.79 45.94
N LYS A 18 25.45 -14.18 46.97
CA LYS A 18 24.25 -14.97 46.77
C LYS A 18 23.42 -14.17 45.78
N LYS A 19 23.40 -14.59 44.51
CA LYS A 19 22.37 -14.17 43.58
C LYS A 19 21.08 -14.46 44.33
N GLU A 20 20.35 -13.40 44.69
CA GLU A 20 19.01 -13.53 45.22
C GLU A 20 18.31 -14.54 44.31
N ALA A 21 17.74 -15.59 44.91
CA ALA A 21 17.03 -16.59 44.14
C ALA A 21 15.90 -15.85 43.43
N GLU A 22 16.06 -15.57 42.13
CA GLU A 22 15.01 -15.03 41.29
C GLU A 22 13.86 -16.02 41.36
N VAL A 23 12.84 -15.70 42.17
CA VAL A 23 11.62 -16.48 42.22
C VAL A 23 11.05 -16.42 40.80
N PRO A 24 10.98 -17.54 40.05
CA PRO A 24 10.51 -17.49 38.69
C PRO A 24 9.03 -17.10 38.69
N LEU A 25 8.75 -15.84 38.37
CA LEU A 25 7.39 -15.33 38.26
C LEU A 25 6.72 -16.00 37.06
N SER A 26 5.67 -16.77 37.29
CA SER A 26 4.86 -17.37 36.23
C SER A 26 3.51 -16.68 36.19
N VAL A 27 3.19 -16.05 35.06
CA VAL A 27 1.92 -15.36 34.83
C VAL A 27 1.18 -16.10 33.72
N ASN A 28 -0.07 -16.48 33.97
CA ASN A 28 -0.98 -17.02 32.97
C ASN A 28 -2.31 -16.28 33.10
N LEU A 29 -2.50 -15.27 32.27
CA LEU A 29 -3.68 -14.42 32.28
C LEU A 29 -4.52 -14.73 31.04
N ALA A 30 -5.82 -14.97 31.23
CA ALA A 30 -6.79 -15.00 30.14
C ALA A 30 -7.63 -13.72 30.24
N ALA A 31 -7.66 -12.93 29.17
CA ALA A 31 -8.47 -11.74 29.05
C ALA A 31 -9.49 -11.97 27.94
N ASP A 32 -10.77 -11.87 28.29
CA ASP A 32 -11.87 -11.77 27.34
C ASP A 32 -12.31 -10.31 27.30
N LEU A 33 -12.41 -9.75 26.10
CA LEU A 33 -12.84 -8.37 25.91
C LEU A 33 -14.37 -8.24 26.10
N GLY A 34 -15.12 -9.35 26.06
CA GLY A 34 -16.58 -9.33 26.15
C GLY A 34 -17.21 -8.60 24.95
N ASP A 35 -18.37 -8.00 25.19
CA ASP A 35 -19.21 -7.41 24.13
C ASP A 35 -19.16 -5.88 24.05
N ASP A 36 -18.60 -5.20 25.07
CA ASP A 36 -18.63 -3.73 25.21
C ASP A 36 -17.24 -3.12 25.45
N PHE A 37 -16.18 -3.76 24.93
CA PHE A 37 -14.84 -3.18 24.98
C PHE A 37 -14.70 -2.10 23.92
N HIS A 38 -14.66 -0.84 24.36
CA HIS A 38 -14.54 0.32 23.47
C HIS A 38 -13.10 0.84 23.40
N LEU A 39 -12.55 0.91 22.18
CA LEU A 39 -11.24 1.48 21.89
C LEU A 39 -11.40 2.82 21.17
N ARG A 40 -10.83 3.88 21.75
CA ARG A 40 -10.76 5.21 21.13
C ARG A 40 -9.34 5.77 21.19
N GLY A 41 -8.79 6.16 20.05
CA GLY A 41 -7.47 6.79 19.96
C GLY A 41 -6.86 6.68 18.57
N LEU A 42 -5.91 7.58 18.25
CA LEU A 42 -5.18 7.58 16.96
C LEU A 42 -6.10 7.54 15.72
N GLY A 43 -7.30 8.15 15.82
CA GLY A 43 -8.31 8.14 14.75
C GLY A 43 -9.22 6.91 14.73
N ILE A 44 -8.96 5.89 15.55
CA ILE A 44 -9.85 4.73 15.73
C ILE A 44 -10.92 5.06 16.78
N ASP A 45 -12.18 4.71 16.48
CA ASP A 45 -13.29 4.61 17.43
C ASP A 45 -14.03 3.30 17.11
N ALA A 46 -13.81 2.26 17.91
CA ALA A 46 -14.26 0.90 17.60
C ALA A 46 -14.55 0.05 18.84
N TYR A 47 -15.56 -0.81 18.73
CA TYR A 47 -15.84 -1.88 19.68
C TYR A 47 -15.07 -3.13 19.28
N LEU A 48 -14.33 -3.70 20.22
CA LEU A 48 -13.52 -4.89 20.03
C LEU A 48 -14.12 -6.05 20.82
N ALA A 49 -13.93 -7.26 20.31
CA ALA A 49 -14.38 -8.48 20.96
C ALA A 49 -13.38 -9.62 20.70
N GLY A 50 -13.44 -10.65 21.53
CA GLY A 50 -12.55 -11.81 21.46
C GLY A 50 -11.72 -11.98 22.71
N SER A 51 -10.78 -12.91 22.67
CA SER A 51 -10.04 -13.33 23.85
C SER A 51 -8.57 -13.52 23.54
N VAL A 52 -7.72 -13.13 24.50
CA VAL A 52 -6.27 -13.32 24.44
C VAL A 52 -5.78 -13.97 25.72
N ARG A 53 -4.82 -14.88 25.58
CA ARG A 53 -4.12 -15.51 26.70
C ARG A 53 -2.67 -15.05 26.69
N LEU A 54 -2.26 -14.43 27.78
CA LEU A 54 -0.90 -13.98 28.03
C LEU A 54 -0.20 -14.97 28.98
N ARG A 55 0.97 -15.45 28.57
CA ARG A 55 1.82 -16.32 29.38
C ARG A 55 3.23 -15.73 29.48
N MET A 56 3.74 -15.61 30.69
CA MET A 56 5.11 -15.20 30.98
C MET A 56 5.71 -16.17 32.00
N VAL A 57 6.98 -16.54 31.83
CA VAL A 57 7.71 -17.40 32.76
C VAL A 57 9.08 -16.77 33.02
N GLY A 58 9.37 -16.48 34.29
CA GLY A 58 10.58 -15.78 34.70
C GLY A 58 10.62 -14.35 34.18
N THR A 59 11.78 -13.93 33.68
CA THR A 59 12.04 -12.60 33.12
C THR A 59 11.95 -12.53 31.59
N GLY A 60 11.48 -13.61 30.94
CA GLY A 60 11.35 -13.68 29.49
C GLY A 60 10.17 -12.87 28.94
N ASP A 61 10.20 -12.60 27.62
CA ASP A 61 9.14 -11.83 26.96
C ASP A 61 7.75 -12.51 27.10
N PRO A 62 6.69 -11.72 27.36
CA PRO A 62 5.33 -12.27 27.44
C PRO A 62 4.90 -12.82 26.09
N ARG A 63 4.30 -14.01 26.12
CA ARG A 63 3.70 -14.64 24.95
C ARG A 63 2.20 -14.45 24.95
N VAL A 64 1.65 -13.90 23.88
CA VAL A 64 0.21 -13.68 23.72
C VAL A 64 -0.33 -14.54 22.59
N ASN A 65 -1.39 -15.29 22.88
CA ASN A 65 -2.09 -16.11 21.90
C ASN A 65 -3.59 -15.81 21.94
N GLY A 66 -4.20 -15.62 20.78
CA GLY A 66 -5.64 -15.36 20.70
C GLY A 66 -6.01 -14.50 19.50
N THR A 67 -7.27 -14.09 19.45
CA THR A 67 -7.79 -13.31 18.34
C THR A 67 -8.69 -12.20 18.88
N ILE A 68 -8.44 -10.98 18.42
CA ILE A 68 -9.27 -9.81 18.66
C ILE A 68 -9.89 -9.42 17.32
N ARG A 69 -11.20 -9.17 17.33
CA ARG A 69 -11.97 -8.76 16.17
C ARG A 69 -12.65 -7.42 16.45
N VAL A 70 -12.71 -6.59 15.43
CA VAL A 70 -13.49 -5.35 15.45
C VAL A 70 -14.94 -5.72 15.17
N ALA A 71 -15.81 -5.53 16.17
CA ALA A 71 -17.24 -5.82 16.04
C ALA A 71 -17.96 -4.70 15.26
N SER A 72 -17.64 -3.45 15.57
CA SER A 72 -18.09 -2.29 14.82
C SER A 72 -17.14 -1.12 15.09
N GLY A 73 -16.96 -0.22 14.14
CA GLY A 73 -16.09 0.92 14.37
C GLY A 73 -15.81 1.74 13.14
N THR A 74 -15.16 2.86 13.36
CA THR A 74 -14.75 3.79 12.31
C THR A 74 -13.30 4.22 12.51
N TYR A 75 -12.63 4.50 11.40
CA TYR A 75 -11.27 5.02 11.38
C TYR A 75 -11.25 6.35 10.63
N ALA A 76 -10.74 7.38 11.28
CA ALA A 76 -10.59 8.72 10.74
C ALA A 76 -9.12 9.02 10.48
N ALA A 77 -8.74 9.17 9.22
CA ALA A 77 -7.38 9.57 8.82
C ALA A 77 -7.42 10.46 7.58
N TYR A 78 -6.48 11.39 7.48
CA TYR A 78 -6.32 12.29 6.33
C TYR A 78 -7.62 13.02 5.92
N GLY A 79 -8.46 13.37 6.91
CA GLY A 79 -9.74 14.07 6.71
C GLY A 79 -10.88 13.19 6.19
N GLN A 80 -10.69 11.87 6.09
CA GLN A 80 -11.73 10.92 5.68
C GLN A 80 -12.13 10.02 6.83
N LYS A 81 -13.43 9.74 6.96
CA LYS A 81 -13.98 8.77 7.90
C LYS A 81 -14.35 7.50 7.14
N LEU A 82 -13.71 6.39 7.50
CA LEU A 82 -13.93 5.06 6.95
C LEU A 82 -14.62 4.20 8.00
N THR A 83 -15.56 3.36 7.59
CA THR A 83 -16.17 2.34 8.45
C THR A 83 -15.34 1.07 8.36
N ILE A 84 -14.99 0.49 9.50
CA ILE A 84 -14.27 -0.78 9.54
C ILE A 84 -15.29 -1.89 9.27
N ASP A 85 -15.16 -2.54 8.12
CA ASP A 85 -16.06 -3.63 7.70
C ASP A 85 -15.54 -4.98 8.18
N ARG A 86 -14.21 -5.14 8.20
CA ARG A 86 -13.52 -6.28 8.79
C ARG A 86 -12.29 -5.80 9.53
N GLY A 87 -12.05 -6.30 10.73
CA GLY A 87 -10.79 -6.08 11.43
C GLY A 87 -10.48 -7.26 12.30
N VAL A 88 -9.43 -8.02 11.97
CA VAL A 88 -8.99 -9.18 12.73
C VAL A 88 -7.52 -9.00 13.07
N LEU A 89 -7.22 -9.15 14.37
CA LEU A 89 -5.89 -9.14 14.93
C LEU A 89 -5.64 -10.52 15.56
N THR A 90 -4.63 -11.22 15.08
CA THR A 90 -4.29 -12.55 15.57
C THR A 90 -2.93 -12.54 16.25
N PHE A 91 -2.90 -12.94 17.51
CA PHE A 91 -1.70 -13.08 18.32
C PHE A 91 -1.25 -14.55 18.31
N ASN A 92 0.01 -14.78 17.94
CA ASN A 92 0.61 -16.10 17.77
C ASN A 92 1.92 -16.28 18.56
N GLY A 93 2.08 -15.52 19.65
CA GLY A 93 3.23 -15.57 20.53
C GLY A 93 3.75 -14.17 20.82
N ARG A 94 4.21 -13.42 19.83
CA ARG A 94 4.75 -12.08 20.09
C ARG A 94 3.63 -11.12 20.49
N TYR A 95 3.78 -10.49 21.66
CA TYR A 95 2.80 -9.54 22.18
C TYR A 95 2.77 -8.22 21.39
N ASP A 96 3.90 -7.84 20.81
CA ASP A 96 4.13 -6.56 20.13
C ASP A 96 3.89 -6.63 18.61
N ASN A 97 3.69 -7.84 18.06
CA ASN A 97 3.62 -8.04 16.62
C ASN A 97 2.50 -9.01 16.18
N PRO A 98 1.22 -8.69 16.44
CA PRO A 98 0.11 -9.48 15.91
C PRO A 98 0.00 -9.40 14.39
N SER A 99 -0.60 -10.43 13.79
CA SER A 99 -1.03 -10.40 12.39
C SER A 99 -2.29 -9.55 12.24
N LEU A 100 -2.32 -8.71 11.21
CA LEU A 100 -3.41 -7.77 10.91
C LEU A 100 -4.10 -8.18 9.60
N ASP A 101 -5.43 -8.18 9.59
CA ASP A 101 -6.27 -8.15 8.39
C ASP A 101 -7.44 -7.20 8.64
N VAL A 102 -7.33 -5.98 8.13
CA VAL A 102 -8.31 -4.91 8.35
C VAL A 102 -8.77 -4.37 7.00
N LEU A 103 -10.07 -4.26 6.81
CA LEU A 103 -10.74 -3.62 5.68
C LEU A 103 -11.60 -2.49 6.23
N ALA A 104 -11.31 -1.27 5.78
CA ALA A 104 -12.12 -0.11 6.07
C ALA A 104 -12.62 0.51 4.78
N VAL A 105 -13.92 0.78 4.68
CA VAL A 105 -14.58 1.29 3.47
C VAL A 105 -15.32 2.58 3.78
N ARG A 106 -15.37 3.49 2.81
CA ARG A 106 -16.20 4.68 2.94
C ARG A 106 -17.66 4.31 2.68
N LYS A 107 -18.44 4.04 3.74
CA LYS A 107 -19.89 3.88 3.61
C LYS A 107 -20.52 5.23 3.27
N GLN A 108 -21.26 5.31 2.17
CA GLN A 108 -22.10 6.47 1.85
C GLN A 108 -23.43 6.39 2.61
N PRO A 109 -24.12 7.54 2.86
CA PRO A 109 -25.41 7.55 3.50
C PRO A 109 -26.43 6.68 2.76
N GLU A 110 -27.22 5.90 3.48
CA GLU A 110 -28.37 5.16 2.94
C GLU A 110 -29.30 6.11 2.16
N GLY A 111 -29.52 5.85 0.87
CA GLY A 111 -30.48 6.58 0.03
C GLY A 111 -29.95 7.12 -1.30
N THR A 112 -28.63 7.14 -1.54
CA THR A 112 -28.06 7.45 -2.86
C THR A 112 -27.88 6.15 -3.67
N GLN A 113 -28.51 6.08 -4.84
CA GLN A 113 -28.43 4.93 -5.74
C GLN A 113 -26.97 4.62 -6.10
N LEU A 114 -26.65 3.32 -6.17
CA LEU A 114 -25.39 2.80 -6.67
C LEU A 114 -25.32 3.08 -8.19
N SER A 115 -24.84 4.27 -8.57
CA SER A 115 -24.51 4.58 -9.97
C SER A 115 -23.10 4.07 -10.29
N GLU A 116 -22.85 3.66 -11.53
CA GLU A 116 -21.56 3.12 -12.04
C GLU A 116 -20.34 4.04 -11.86
N THR A 117 -20.57 5.28 -11.41
CA THR A 117 -19.53 6.29 -11.12
C THR A 117 -19.15 6.33 -9.63
N ASN A 118 -19.83 5.56 -8.76
CA ASN A 118 -19.69 5.65 -7.31
C ASN A 118 -18.89 4.45 -6.75
N VAL A 119 -17.56 4.55 -6.84
CA VAL A 119 -16.65 3.50 -6.37
C VAL A 119 -16.54 3.53 -4.84
N GLU A 120 -16.89 2.43 -4.18
CA GLU A 120 -16.59 2.24 -2.74
C GLU A 120 -15.08 2.12 -2.54
N ALA A 121 -14.44 3.26 -2.32
CA ALA A 121 -13.03 3.31 -1.98
C ALA A 121 -12.82 2.83 -0.54
N GLY A 122 -11.96 1.84 -0.38
CA GLY A 122 -11.54 1.30 0.89
C GLY A 122 -10.03 1.18 1.02
N VAL A 123 -9.58 0.95 2.24
CA VAL A 123 -8.20 0.63 2.57
C VAL A 123 -8.18 -0.74 3.21
N GLN A 124 -7.37 -1.63 2.65
CA GLN A 124 -7.05 -2.92 3.24
C GLN A 124 -5.64 -2.87 3.83
N VAL A 125 -5.51 -3.22 5.10
CA VAL A 125 -4.23 -3.35 5.81
C VAL A 125 -4.01 -4.80 6.17
N ARG A 126 -2.89 -5.36 5.70
CA ARG A 126 -2.50 -6.75 5.94
C ARG A 126 -1.06 -6.85 6.43
N GLY A 127 -0.68 -8.00 6.98
CA GLY A 127 0.69 -8.29 7.40
C GLY A 127 0.79 -8.35 8.91
N THR A 128 1.84 -7.75 9.48
CA THR A 128 2.06 -7.74 10.94
C THR A 128 2.07 -6.31 11.47
N ALA A 129 1.85 -6.09 12.76
CA ALA A 129 1.84 -4.75 13.35
C ALA A 129 3.15 -3.97 13.15
N GLN A 130 4.30 -4.67 13.09
CA GLN A 130 5.61 -4.08 12.83
C GLN A 130 5.93 -3.91 11.33
N SER A 131 5.17 -4.57 10.45
CA SER A 131 5.34 -4.45 8.99
C SER A 131 3.98 -4.51 8.29
N PRO A 132 3.14 -3.48 8.46
CA PRO A 132 1.83 -3.42 7.83
C PRO A 132 1.98 -3.06 6.34
N GLN A 133 1.19 -3.73 5.50
CA GLN A 133 1.03 -3.43 4.09
C GLN A 133 -0.38 -2.87 3.86
N ALA A 134 -0.46 -1.59 3.53
CA ALA A 134 -1.71 -0.94 3.15
C ALA A 134 -1.89 -0.98 1.62
N ARG A 135 -3.09 -1.33 1.17
CA ARG A 135 -3.51 -1.30 -0.23
C ARG A 135 -4.87 -0.63 -0.33
N LEU A 136 -5.07 0.16 -1.38
CA LEU A 136 -6.40 0.69 -1.69
C LEU A 136 -7.19 -0.39 -2.41
N VAL A 137 -8.44 -0.57 -2.01
CA VAL A 137 -9.36 -1.56 -2.58
C VAL A 137 -10.64 -0.86 -3.03
N SER A 138 -11.25 -1.39 -4.08
CA SER A 138 -12.55 -0.98 -4.61
C SER A 138 -13.34 -2.20 -5.06
N THR A 139 -14.64 -2.20 -4.83
CA THR A 139 -15.57 -3.29 -5.20
C THR A 139 -16.35 -2.86 -6.45
N PRO A 140 -16.51 -3.72 -7.50
CA PRO A 140 -16.55 -5.20 -7.50
C PRO A 140 -15.27 -5.93 -7.97
N THR A 141 -15.14 -7.21 -7.57
CA THR A 141 -14.01 -8.12 -7.93
C THR A 141 -14.42 -9.11 -9.04
N VAL A 142 -14.23 -8.74 -10.32
CA VAL A 142 -14.40 -9.64 -11.47
C VAL A 142 -13.08 -10.34 -11.87
N PRO A 143 -13.10 -11.49 -12.57
CA PRO A 143 -11.91 -12.13 -13.15
C PRO A 143 -11.09 -11.16 -14.01
N ASP A 144 -9.76 -11.33 -14.06
CA ASP A 144 -8.86 -10.37 -14.73
C ASP A 144 -9.20 -10.16 -16.22
N SER A 145 -9.71 -11.18 -16.90
CA SER A 145 -10.19 -11.11 -18.28
C SER A 145 -11.47 -10.29 -18.45
N GLU A 146 -12.41 -10.36 -17.50
CA GLU A 146 -13.64 -9.56 -17.50
C GLU A 146 -13.36 -8.12 -17.06
N LYS A 147 -12.45 -7.90 -16.11
CA LYS A 147 -12.01 -6.56 -15.70
C LYS A 147 -11.42 -5.77 -16.86
N LEU A 148 -10.61 -6.40 -17.70
CA LEU A 148 -10.04 -5.76 -18.89
C LEU A 148 -11.09 -5.40 -19.93
N SER A 149 -12.09 -6.25 -20.15
CA SER A 149 -13.19 -5.98 -21.08
C SER A 149 -14.04 -4.80 -20.61
N TRP A 150 -14.37 -4.74 -19.31
CA TRP A 150 -15.08 -3.59 -18.74
C TRP A 150 -14.24 -2.30 -18.71
N LEU A 151 -12.92 -2.39 -18.48
CA LEU A 151 -12.02 -1.22 -18.46
C LEU A 151 -11.76 -0.63 -19.85
N VAL A 152 -11.74 -1.46 -20.88
CA VAL A 152 -11.37 -1.05 -22.23
C VAL A 152 -12.61 -0.78 -23.10
N LEU A 153 -13.69 -1.53 -22.90
CA LEU A 153 -14.90 -1.47 -23.73
C LEU A 153 -16.17 -1.00 -22.99
N GLY A 154 -16.15 -0.95 -21.66
CA GLY A 154 -17.34 -0.63 -20.87
C GLY A 154 -18.41 -1.73 -20.86
N HIS A 155 -18.12 -2.93 -21.37
CA HIS A 155 -19.00 -4.10 -21.31
C HIS A 155 -18.21 -5.43 -21.34
N GLY A 156 -18.90 -6.52 -20.97
CA GLY A 156 -18.36 -7.88 -21.00
C GLY A 156 -18.09 -8.43 -22.41
N MET A 157 -17.32 -9.51 -22.49
CA MET A 157 -16.82 -10.11 -23.73
C MET A 157 -17.88 -10.78 -24.62
N GLU A 158 -19.13 -10.92 -24.17
CA GLU A 158 -20.22 -11.56 -24.93
C GLU A 158 -20.70 -10.75 -26.16
N GLY A 159 -20.06 -9.61 -26.48
CA GLY A 159 -20.42 -8.77 -27.63
C GLY A 159 -19.26 -8.19 -28.45
N THR A 160 -18.02 -8.62 -28.22
CA THR A 160 -16.82 -7.93 -28.74
C THR A 160 -16.52 -8.27 -30.21
N SER A 161 -16.47 -7.23 -31.07
CA SER A 161 -16.19 -7.32 -32.52
C SER A 161 -14.70 -7.05 -32.83
N GLY A 162 -14.24 -7.45 -34.02
CA GLY A 162 -12.82 -7.63 -34.37
C GLY A 162 -11.86 -6.46 -34.09
N ASN A 163 -12.33 -5.21 -34.09
CA ASN A 163 -11.48 -4.02 -33.89
C ASN A 163 -11.06 -3.81 -32.43
N GLU A 164 -11.74 -4.46 -31.48
CA GLU A 164 -11.49 -4.27 -30.05
C GLU A 164 -10.36 -5.17 -29.52
N LYS A 165 -9.89 -6.12 -30.34
CA LYS A 165 -8.71 -6.96 -30.06
C LYS A 165 -7.40 -6.16 -30.13
N ASP A 166 -7.35 -5.10 -30.92
CA ASP A 166 -6.16 -4.26 -31.07
C ASP A 166 -5.92 -3.34 -29.87
N VAL A 167 -6.99 -2.90 -29.19
CA VAL A 167 -6.88 -2.12 -27.95
C VAL A 167 -6.47 -3.03 -26.78
N LEU A 168 -6.91 -4.28 -26.80
CA LEU A 168 -6.55 -5.29 -25.81
C LEU A 168 -5.07 -5.71 -25.91
N SER A 169 -4.51 -5.79 -27.12
CA SER A 169 -3.09 -6.10 -27.33
C SER A 169 -2.17 -4.99 -26.82
N ALA A 170 -2.55 -3.72 -27.00
CA ALA A 170 -1.83 -2.57 -26.47
C ALA A 170 -1.82 -2.54 -24.92
N ALA A 171 -2.95 -2.88 -24.29
CA ALA A 171 -3.04 -2.98 -22.82
C ALA A 171 -2.24 -4.18 -22.27
N ALA A 172 -2.24 -5.31 -22.97
CA ALA A 172 -1.44 -6.48 -22.62
C ALA A 172 0.06 -6.21 -22.75
N GLY A 173 0.50 -5.42 -23.72
CA GLY A 173 1.90 -4.98 -23.86
C GLY A 173 2.39 -4.16 -22.67
N ALA A 174 1.53 -3.31 -22.10
CA ALA A 174 1.84 -2.53 -20.90
C ALA A 174 1.93 -3.40 -19.62
N LEU A 175 1.15 -4.49 -19.54
CA LEU A 175 1.18 -5.42 -18.41
C LEU A 175 2.29 -6.48 -18.50
N LEU A 176 2.53 -7.04 -19.70
CA LEU A 176 3.48 -8.15 -19.91
C LEU A 176 4.91 -7.65 -20.24
N GLY A 177 5.08 -6.35 -20.50
CA GLY A 177 6.38 -5.69 -20.64
C GLY A 177 7.15 -5.52 -19.33
N GLY A 178 6.50 -5.65 -18.18
CA GLY A 178 7.11 -5.39 -16.86
C GLY A 178 6.75 -6.45 -15.83
N LYS A 179 7.46 -7.59 -15.85
CA LYS A 179 7.58 -8.44 -14.65
C LYS A 179 8.30 -7.62 -13.57
N GLY A 180 7.53 -7.07 -12.63
CA GLY A 180 8.04 -6.33 -11.48
C GLY A 180 7.84 -4.82 -11.63
N GLY A 181 7.01 -4.26 -10.75
CA GLY A 181 6.55 -2.87 -10.81
C GLY A 181 7.67 -1.85 -11.01
N THR A 182 7.50 -1.00 -12.02
CA THR A 182 8.34 0.16 -12.32
C THR A 182 8.04 1.36 -11.41
N GLY A 183 7.70 1.10 -10.14
CA GLY A 183 7.68 2.10 -9.07
C GLY A 183 8.97 2.19 -8.25
N GLY A 184 9.98 1.35 -8.54
CA GLY A 184 11.18 1.21 -7.68
C GLY A 184 12.48 1.85 -8.20
N ILE A 185 12.65 1.99 -9.52
CA ILE A 185 13.90 2.48 -10.11
C ILE A 185 13.75 3.90 -10.70
N THR A 186 12.52 4.25 -11.09
CA THR A 186 12.18 5.54 -11.71
C THR A 186 12.24 6.71 -10.71
N THR A 187 11.81 6.50 -9.46
CA THR A 187 11.71 7.56 -8.44
C THR A 187 13.06 7.97 -7.81
N LYS A 188 14.01 7.04 -7.67
CA LYS A 188 15.30 7.34 -7.02
C LYS A 188 16.27 8.10 -7.92
N LEU A 189 16.21 7.90 -9.24
CA LEU A 189 17.05 8.64 -10.20
C LEU A 189 16.44 10.01 -10.58
N ALA A 190 15.10 10.13 -10.48
CA ALA A 190 14.37 11.36 -10.77
C ALA A 190 14.63 12.47 -9.72
N ASN A 191 14.69 12.12 -8.43
CA ASN A 191 14.93 13.07 -7.35
C ASN A 191 16.33 13.73 -7.37
N SER A 192 17.36 13.07 -7.91
CA SER A 192 18.70 13.68 -8.07
C SER A 192 18.78 14.66 -9.24
N LEU A 193 17.82 14.59 -10.18
CA LEU A 193 17.79 15.41 -11.40
C LEU A 193 16.69 16.49 -11.37
N GLY A 194 15.91 16.58 -10.28
CA GLY A 194 14.84 17.57 -10.13
C GLY A 194 13.67 17.36 -11.11
N VAL A 195 13.45 16.12 -11.53
CA VAL A 195 12.35 15.66 -12.38
C VAL A 195 11.46 14.74 -11.56
N ASP A 196 10.15 14.69 -11.86
CA ASP A 196 9.18 13.93 -11.07
C ASP A 196 8.96 12.50 -11.60
N GLU A 197 9.33 12.26 -12.86
CA GLU A 197 9.13 10.99 -13.53
C GLU A 197 10.21 10.74 -14.57
N LEU A 198 10.78 9.53 -14.54
CA LEU A 198 11.68 9.01 -15.57
C LEU A 198 11.21 7.60 -15.91
N GLY A 199 10.77 7.37 -17.14
CA GLY A 199 10.23 6.10 -17.59
C GLY A 199 10.97 5.58 -18.83
N LEU A 200 11.11 4.27 -18.91
CA LEU A 200 11.56 3.57 -20.11
C LEU A 200 10.41 2.64 -20.53
N ALA A 201 9.81 2.90 -21.68
CA ALA A 201 8.75 2.08 -22.25
C ALA A 201 9.28 1.35 -23.49
N GLN A 202 9.05 0.04 -23.60
CA GLN A 202 9.34 -0.71 -24.82
C GLN A 202 8.02 -0.93 -25.56
N ASN A 203 7.88 -0.31 -26.73
CA ASN A 203 6.72 -0.51 -27.58
C ASN A 203 6.89 -1.83 -28.35
N ARG A 204 6.16 -2.87 -27.92
CA ARG A 204 6.12 -4.19 -28.57
C ARG A 204 4.94 -4.28 -29.53
N ASN A 205 4.89 -3.41 -30.52
CA ASN A 205 3.93 -3.54 -31.62
C ASN A 205 4.70 -3.73 -32.93
N GLY A 206 4.67 -4.96 -33.46
CA GLY A 206 5.17 -5.34 -34.77
C GLY A 206 5.89 -6.69 -34.77
N ASP A 207 5.43 -7.61 -35.63
CA ASP A 207 6.02 -8.92 -35.97
C ASP A 207 7.46 -8.81 -36.53
N ALA A 208 8.39 -8.35 -35.72
CA ALA A 208 9.81 -8.43 -36.02
C ALA A 208 10.57 -8.75 -34.74
N GLU A 209 11.21 -9.93 -34.73
CA GLU A 209 12.22 -10.30 -33.74
C GLU A 209 13.31 -9.22 -33.68
N GLY A 210 13.23 -8.33 -32.69
CA GLY A 210 14.23 -7.29 -32.48
C GLY A 210 13.78 -6.23 -31.47
N LEU A 211 14.71 -5.74 -30.63
CA LEU A 211 14.50 -4.76 -29.55
C LEU A 211 14.12 -3.33 -30.03
N ALA A 212 13.21 -3.17 -31.00
CA ALA A 212 13.27 -2.01 -31.89
C ALA A 212 12.52 -0.72 -31.50
N ASN A 213 11.79 -0.63 -30.38
CA ASN A 213 11.21 0.66 -29.97
C ASN A 213 11.26 0.90 -28.46
N THR A 214 12.41 1.36 -27.97
CA THR A 214 12.53 1.88 -26.60
C THR A 214 12.23 3.38 -26.63
N VAL A 215 11.25 3.84 -25.86
CA VAL A 215 10.88 5.25 -25.67
C VAL A 215 11.25 5.67 -24.26
N VAL A 216 12.02 6.74 -24.15
CA VAL A 216 12.41 7.37 -22.90
C VAL A 216 11.42 8.50 -22.61
N THR A 217 10.81 8.49 -21.43
CA THR A 217 9.87 9.52 -21.00
C THR A 217 10.42 10.26 -19.78
N VAL A 218 10.37 11.58 -19.81
CA VAL A 218 10.76 12.47 -18.72
C VAL A 218 9.58 13.38 -18.39
N GLY A 219 9.09 13.30 -17.17
CA GLY A 219 7.93 14.07 -16.70
C GLY A 219 8.28 15.01 -15.55
N LYS A 220 7.68 16.20 -15.55
CA LYS A 220 7.77 17.17 -14.47
C LYS A 220 6.42 17.83 -14.21
N ARG A 221 6.03 17.84 -12.94
CA ARG A 221 4.85 18.52 -12.42
C ARG A 221 5.25 19.94 -12.01
N ILE A 222 4.83 20.91 -12.82
CA ILE A 222 5.10 22.33 -12.57
C ILE A 222 4.18 22.87 -11.47
N SER A 223 2.94 22.35 -11.40
CA SER A 223 1.99 22.67 -10.33
C SER A 223 0.96 21.54 -10.16
N SER A 224 0.05 21.67 -9.19
CA SER A 224 -1.09 20.74 -9.04
C SER A 224 -2.01 20.68 -10.27
N ARG A 225 -1.89 21.65 -11.20
CA ARG A 225 -2.72 21.77 -12.41
C ARG A 225 -1.93 21.68 -13.71
N ALA A 226 -0.60 21.71 -13.67
CA ALA A 226 0.25 21.75 -14.86
C ALA A 226 1.30 20.64 -14.83
N TYR A 227 1.33 19.83 -15.89
CA TYR A 227 2.27 18.72 -16.06
C TYR A 227 2.89 18.77 -17.44
N LEU A 228 4.22 18.71 -17.50
CA LEU A 228 5.01 18.71 -18.73
C LEU A 228 5.68 17.34 -18.85
N SER A 229 5.54 16.69 -20.00
CA SER A 229 6.28 15.48 -20.34
C SER A 229 7.05 15.65 -21.64
N PHE A 230 8.20 14.99 -21.70
CA PHE A 230 9.04 14.87 -22.87
C PHE A 230 9.29 13.39 -23.15
N GLU A 231 8.94 12.96 -24.34
CA GLU A 231 9.08 11.59 -24.82
C GLU A 231 10.09 11.60 -25.98
N GLN A 232 11.08 10.70 -25.91
CA GLN A 232 12.13 10.56 -26.91
C GLN A 232 12.25 9.09 -27.30
N GLY A 233 12.10 8.79 -28.58
CA GLY A 233 12.48 7.49 -29.11
C GLY A 233 14.00 7.30 -28.99
N ALA A 234 14.43 6.20 -28.37
CA ALA A 234 15.85 5.82 -28.30
C ALA A 234 16.33 5.17 -29.60
N THR A 235 15.43 4.51 -30.33
CA THR A 235 15.68 3.88 -31.64
C THR A 235 15.07 4.67 -32.80
N THR A 236 13.96 5.36 -32.56
CA THR A 236 13.31 6.27 -33.51
C THR A 236 13.74 7.71 -33.24
N ALA A 237 14.10 8.48 -34.27
CA ALA A 237 14.47 9.90 -34.14
C ALA A 237 13.25 10.82 -33.91
N SER A 238 12.22 10.32 -33.24
CA SER A 238 11.00 11.06 -32.90
C SER A 238 11.08 11.59 -31.48
N SER A 239 10.81 12.88 -31.33
CA SER A 239 10.66 13.56 -30.05
C SER A 239 9.25 14.14 -29.95
N LEU A 240 8.64 14.06 -28.76
CA LEU A 240 7.31 14.59 -28.48
C LEU A 240 7.31 15.25 -27.10
N VAL A 241 7.02 16.54 -27.08
CA VAL A 241 6.76 17.33 -25.88
C VAL A 241 5.25 17.43 -25.71
N ARG A 242 4.75 17.15 -24.50
CA ARG A 242 3.33 17.31 -24.17
C ARG A 242 3.17 18.14 -22.89
N LEU A 243 2.39 19.21 -22.98
CA LEU A 243 1.99 20.04 -21.85
C LEU A 243 0.51 19.85 -21.58
N ARG A 244 0.16 19.46 -20.36
CA ARG A 244 -1.22 19.30 -19.91
C ARG A 244 -1.54 20.30 -18.81
N TYR A 245 -2.61 21.08 -19.00
CA TYR A 245 -3.06 22.10 -18.07
C TYR A 245 -4.53 21.93 -17.72
N LYS A 246 -4.83 21.79 -16.43
CA LYS A 246 -6.20 21.65 -15.91
C LYS A 246 -6.79 23.02 -15.59
N LEU A 247 -7.65 23.50 -16.48
CA LEU A 247 -8.43 24.73 -16.27
C LEU A 247 -9.43 24.54 -15.13
N ASN A 248 -10.24 23.49 -15.16
CA ASN A 248 -11.24 23.14 -14.13
C ASN A 248 -11.29 21.60 -14.02
N PRO A 249 -11.95 21.01 -12.99
CA PRO A 249 -12.12 19.56 -12.92
C PRO A 249 -12.74 18.93 -14.18
N ARG A 250 -13.45 19.73 -14.99
CA ARG A 250 -14.11 19.30 -16.23
C ARG A 250 -13.37 19.67 -17.51
N TRP A 251 -12.38 20.57 -17.48
CA TRP A 251 -11.72 21.08 -18.69
C TRP A 251 -10.20 20.96 -18.57
N THR A 252 -9.59 20.24 -19.50
CA THR A 252 -8.14 20.07 -19.60
C THR A 252 -7.66 20.47 -20.98
N LEU A 253 -6.69 21.37 -21.05
CA LEU A 253 -5.98 21.69 -22.28
C LEU A 253 -4.76 20.79 -22.38
N GLN A 254 -4.55 20.22 -23.56
CA GLN A 254 -3.35 19.46 -23.87
C GLN A 254 -2.72 20.04 -25.13
N PHE A 255 -1.49 20.48 -24.99
CA PHE A 255 -0.67 20.88 -26.12
C PHE A 255 0.39 19.80 -26.33
N GLN A 256 0.57 19.36 -27.58
CA GLN A 256 1.63 18.43 -27.93
C GLN A 256 2.36 18.91 -29.18
N THR A 257 3.68 18.81 -29.16
CA THR A 257 4.56 19.30 -30.22
C THR A 257 5.78 18.39 -30.34
N GLY A 258 6.30 18.20 -31.55
CA GLY A 258 7.35 17.22 -31.81
C GLY A 258 7.38 16.89 -33.29
N THR A 259 7.16 15.62 -33.62
CA THR A 259 6.92 15.21 -35.01
C THR A 259 5.62 15.79 -35.59
N ASN A 260 4.61 16.04 -34.75
CA ASN A 260 3.39 16.73 -35.15
C ASN A 260 2.94 17.70 -34.04
N THR A 261 2.36 18.83 -34.43
CA THR A 261 1.86 19.84 -33.48
C THR A 261 0.34 19.76 -33.43
N ALA A 262 -0.20 19.55 -32.24
CA ALA A 262 -1.64 19.51 -32.00
C ALA A 262 -2.00 20.20 -30.68
N LEU A 263 -3.19 20.79 -30.67
CA LEU A 263 -3.82 21.36 -29.48
C LEU A 263 -5.15 20.66 -29.27
N ASP A 264 -5.25 19.92 -28.18
CA ASP A 264 -6.44 19.16 -27.81
C ASP A 264 -7.12 19.82 -26.60
N VAL A 265 -8.45 19.87 -26.65
CA VAL A 265 -9.29 20.30 -25.52
C VAL A 265 -10.07 19.10 -25.04
N LEU A 266 -9.75 18.63 -23.84
CA LEU A 266 -10.43 17.49 -23.23
C LEU A 266 -11.48 17.98 -22.25
N TYR A 267 -12.74 17.63 -22.53
CA TYR A 267 -13.86 17.84 -21.63
C TYR A 267 -14.22 16.55 -20.92
N ALA A 268 -14.22 16.58 -19.59
CA ALA A 268 -14.66 15.46 -18.76
C ALA A 268 -16.02 15.82 -18.16
N TRP A 269 -17.06 15.10 -18.58
CA TRP A 269 -18.38 15.15 -17.98
C TRP A 269 -18.57 13.94 -17.08
N ALA A 270 -18.90 14.18 -15.81
CA ALA A 270 -19.47 13.19 -14.93
C ALA A 270 -20.98 13.47 -14.85
N PHE A 271 -21.80 12.48 -15.21
CA PHE A 271 -23.23 12.50 -14.93
C PHE A 271 -23.42 12.13 -13.46
N ASP A 272 -24.30 12.90 -12.79
CA ASP A 272 -24.78 12.60 -11.43
C ASP A 272 -25.80 11.45 -11.50
#